data_AF-A0A2T2UQH9-F1
#
_entry.id   AF-A0A2T2UQH9-F1
#
_cell.length_a   1.000
_cell.length_b   1.000
_cell.length_c   1.000
_cell.angle_alpha   90.00
_cell.angle_beta   90.00
_cell.angle_gamma   90.00
#
_symmetry.space_group_name_H-M   'P 1'
#
loop_
_entity.id
_entity.type
_entity.pdbx_description
1 polymer ?
#
loop_
_entity_poly.entity_id
_entity_poly.type
_entity_poly.pdbx_seq_one_letter_code
_entity_poly.pdbx_strand_id
1 'polypeptide(L)'
;MSVLLLAVAFVVPGVLAQAPQTGGQPKMLSSSDVSDEEINKVAKIAVKTQMATRKERQKLRRDMKKKYGNPQQMDSTEKAQARQEIRKKQMAMQKKTMKTMQKEAKKKDMDASKVQRVLQSAQQDSTLKKRLETAMREEAKSQRPQRKGPGMKKGGGSGQ
;
A
#
# COMPACT_ATOMS: atom_id res chain seq x y z
N MET A 1 -65.74 -13.54 -22.13
CA MET A 1 -65.94 -12.49 -21.10
C MET A 1 -65.33 -13.05 -19.82
N SER A 2 -64.09 -12.74 -19.45
CA SER A 2 -63.63 -11.48 -18.79
C SER A 2 -64.48 -11.25 -17.53
N VAL A 3 -64.03 -11.15 -16.28
CA VAL A 3 -62.86 -10.52 -15.61
C VAL A 3 -62.86 -11.10 -14.16
N LEU A 4 -61.77 -11.65 -13.60
CA LEU A 4 -60.63 -11.03 -12.88
C LEU A 4 -60.94 -10.53 -11.44
N LEU A 5 -59.93 -10.69 -10.56
CA LEU A 5 -59.64 -10.00 -9.28
C LEU A 5 -60.09 -10.72 -7.99
N LEU A 6 -59.37 -10.71 -6.86
CA LEU A 6 -58.09 -10.12 -6.41
C LEU A 6 -57.73 -10.87 -5.09
N ALA A 7 -56.60 -11.55 -5.03
CA ALA A 7 -55.40 -11.21 -4.24
C ALA A 7 -55.45 -11.47 -2.72
N VAL A 8 -54.65 -12.46 -2.33
CA VAL A 8 -54.07 -12.60 -0.99
C VAL A 8 -52.56 -12.50 -1.17
N ALA A 9 -51.92 -11.55 -0.49
CA ALA A 9 -50.50 -11.67 -0.17
C ALA A 9 -50.22 -10.93 1.14
N PHE A 10 -49.87 -11.74 2.14
CA PHE A 10 -49.36 -11.37 3.46
C PHE A 10 -48.27 -10.29 3.38
N VAL A 11 -48.42 -9.22 4.17
CA VAL A 11 -47.33 -8.27 4.47
C VAL A 11 -46.58 -8.77 5.70
N VAL A 12 -45.37 -9.28 5.50
CA VAL A 12 -44.41 -9.57 6.59
C VAL A 12 -43.49 -8.36 6.78
N PRO A 13 -43.22 -7.88 8.00
CA PRO A 13 -42.38 -6.73 8.24
C PRO A 13 -40.91 -7.11 8.06
N GLY A 14 -40.20 -6.48 7.13
CA GLY A 14 -38.79 -6.80 6.92
C GLY A 14 -38.04 -5.77 6.08
N VAL A 15 -36.92 -5.30 6.66
CA VAL A 15 -35.77 -4.67 5.99
C VAL A 15 -35.89 -3.15 5.73
N LEU A 16 -35.65 -2.37 6.78
CA LEU A 16 -35.04 -1.05 6.64
C LEU A 16 -33.51 -1.22 6.50
N ALA A 17 -32.95 -0.51 5.51
CA ALA A 17 -31.53 -0.28 5.24
C ALA A 17 -30.72 -1.38 4.54
N GLN A 18 -31.06 -1.69 3.28
CA GLN A 18 -30.02 -2.03 2.31
C GLN A 18 -29.47 -0.72 1.74
N ALA A 19 -28.23 -0.39 2.11
CA ALA A 19 -27.46 0.66 1.45
C ALA A 19 -27.42 0.39 -0.07
N PRO A 20 -27.43 1.42 -0.93
CA PRO A 20 -27.41 1.21 -2.37
C PRO A 20 -26.13 0.47 -2.75
N GLN A 21 -26.28 -0.79 -3.18
CA GLN A 21 -25.25 -1.54 -3.88
C GLN A 21 -25.13 -0.96 -5.30
N THR A 22 -24.55 0.22 -5.42
CA THR A 22 -24.14 0.76 -6.72
C THR A 22 -22.95 -0.05 -7.24
N GLY A 23 -23.22 -0.89 -8.25
CA GLY A 23 -22.35 -1.12 -9.40
C GLY A 23 -20.87 -1.41 -9.15
N GLY A 24 -20.55 -2.70 -9.04
CA GLY A 24 -19.27 -3.30 -9.46
C GLY A 24 -18.00 -2.72 -8.83
N GLN A 25 -17.59 -3.25 -7.69
CA GLN A 25 -16.18 -3.11 -7.31
C GLN A 25 -15.31 -3.64 -8.46
N PRO A 26 -14.22 -2.94 -8.85
CA PRO A 26 -13.32 -3.46 -9.87
C PRO A 26 -12.84 -4.84 -9.43
N LYS A 27 -13.13 -5.86 -10.25
CA LYS A 27 -12.80 -7.27 -9.96
C LYS A 27 -11.36 -7.38 -9.43
N MET A 28 -11.17 -7.87 -8.22
CA MET A 28 -9.81 -8.02 -7.69
C MET A 28 -9.06 -9.06 -8.52
N LEU A 29 -7.77 -8.81 -8.76
CA LEU A 29 -6.91 -9.67 -9.57
C LEU A 29 -6.42 -10.84 -8.71
N SER A 30 -6.57 -12.05 -9.21
CA SER A 30 -5.91 -13.22 -8.65
C SER A 30 -4.46 -13.29 -9.12
N SER A 31 -3.67 -14.16 -8.48
CA SER A 31 -2.31 -14.49 -8.93
C SER A 31 -2.25 -14.87 -10.42
N SER A 32 -3.26 -15.58 -10.94
CA SER A 32 -3.29 -16.02 -12.35
C SER A 32 -3.59 -14.89 -13.33
N ASP A 33 -4.21 -13.79 -12.87
CA ASP A 33 -4.56 -12.64 -13.71
C ASP A 33 -3.37 -11.69 -13.96
N VAL A 34 -2.21 -11.96 -13.33
CA VAL A 34 -1.01 -11.10 -13.39
C VAL A 34 0.20 -11.94 -13.76
N SER A 35 0.85 -11.60 -14.88
CA SER A 35 2.06 -12.29 -15.33
C SER A 35 3.28 -11.94 -14.46
N ASP A 36 4.31 -12.79 -14.47
CA ASP A 36 5.55 -12.52 -13.73
C ASP A 36 6.25 -11.23 -14.19
N GLU A 37 6.17 -10.91 -15.49
CA GLU A 37 6.72 -9.66 -16.02
C GLU A 37 6.00 -8.44 -15.42
N GLU A 38 4.67 -8.52 -15.29
CA GLU A 38 3.87 -7.47 -14.66
C GLU A 38 4.16 -7.34 -13.17
N ILE A 39 4.30 -8.47 -12.46
CA ILE A 39 4.72 -8.49 -11.05
C ILE A 39 6.09 -7.80 -10.90
N ASN A 40 7.04 -8.09 -11.77
CA ASN A 40 8.36 -7.46 -11.76
C ASN A 40 8.31 -5.96 -12.03
N LYS A 41 7.48 -5.51 -12.97
CA LYS A 41 7.25 -4.07 -13.23
C LYS A 41 6.61 -3.39 -12.03
N VAL A 42 5.56 -3.97 -11.46
CA VAL A 42 4.85 -3.47 -10.27
C VAL A 42 5.80 -3.41 -9.07
N ALA A 43 6.60 -4.45 -8.83
CA ALA A 43 7.60 -4.49 -7.76
C ALA A 43 8.61 -3.33 -7.89
N LYS A 44 9.15 -3.11 -9.10
CA LYS A 44 10.05 -1.99 -9.38
C LYS A 44 9.41 -0.63 -9.11
N ILE A 45 8.17 -0.44 -9.54
CA ILE A 45 7.42 0.80 -9.30
C ILE A 45 7.17 0.99 -7.80
N ALA A 46 6.74 -0.06 -7.10
CA ALA A 46 6.45 -0.03 -5.68
C ALA A 46 7.70 0.30 -4.85
N VAL A 47 8.83 -0.36 -5.10
CA VAL A 47 10.10 -0.11 -4.39
C VAL A 47 10.56 1.33 -4.61
N LYS A 48 10.60 1.81 -5.86
CA LYS A 48 11.00 3.20 -6.15
C LYS A 48 10.07 4.23 -5.49
N THR A 49 8.77 3.97 -5.52
CA THR A 49 7.77 4.84 -4.90
C THR A 49 7.93 4.88 -3.37
N GLN A 50 8.18 3.73 -2.74
CA GLN A 50 8.49 3.66 -1.30
C GLN A 50 9.77 4.42 -0.95
N MET A 51 10.82 4.29 -1.76
CA MET A 51 12.08 5.00 -1.54
C MET A 51 11.94 6.51 -1.72
N ALA A 52 11.08 6.98 -2.63
CA ALA A 52 10.87 8.40 -2.90
C ALA A 52 10.34 9.21 -1.70
N THR A 53 9.64 8.57 -0.76
CA THR A 53 9.12 9.20 0.46
C THR A 53 9.86 8.76 1.74
N ARG A 54 10.83 7.85 1.64
CA ARG A 54 11.52 7.27 2.80
C ARG A 54 12.23 8.34 3.65
N LYS A 55 12.99 9.22 3.01
CA LYS A 55 13.70 10.33 3.70
C LYS A 55 12.71 11.29 4.37
N GLU A 56 11.58 11.58 3.72
CA GLU A 56 10.55 12.47 4.25
C GLU A 56 9.84 11.86 5.45
N ARG A 57 9.52 10.57 5.42
CA ARG A 57 9.00 9.85 6.59
C ARG A 57 9.96 9.89 7.75
N GLN A 58 11.25 9.68 7.50
CA GLN A 58 12.27 9.74 8.55
C GLN A 58 12.40 11.15 9.12
N LYS A 59 12.40 12.17 8.24
CA LYS A 59 12.40 13.58 8.64
C LYS A 59 11.16 13.92 9.47
N LEU A 60 9.97 13.53 9.03
CA LEU A 60 8.73 13.73 9.78
C LEU A 60 8.84 13.12 11.19
N ARG A 61 9.31 11.88 11.32
CA ARG A 61 9.48 11.24 12.64
C ARG A 61 10.45 12.02 13.53
N ARG A 62 11.57 12.50 12.98
CA ARG A 62 12.54 13.31 13.72
C ARG A 62 11.96 14.66 14.13
N ASP A 63 11.31 15.35 13.21
CA ASP A 63 10.72 16.67 13.43
C ASP A 63 9.60 16.58 14.48
N MET A 64 8.73 15.57 14.40
CA MET A 64 7.67 15.36 15.39
C MET A 64 8.22 15.00 16.77
N LYS A 65 9.24 14.12 16.85
CA LYS A 65 9.89 13.78 18.12
C LYS A 65 10.60 15.00 18.72
N LYS A 66 11.25 15.83 17.89
CA LYS A 66 11.96 17.03 18.34
C LYS A 66 11.00 18.11 18.83
N LYS A 67 9.89 18.33 18.12
CA LYS A 67 8.94 19.42 18.40
C LYS A 67 8.00 19.10 19.56
N TYR A 68 7.52 17.86 19.66
CA TYR A 68 6.46 17.50 20.61
C TYR A 68 6.89 16.44 21.64
N GLY A 69 8.07 15.84 21.51
CA GLY A 69 8.53 14.83 22.46
C GLY A 69 7.76 13.50 22.42
N ASN A 70 7.47 12.93 23.58
CA ASN A 70 6.76 11.66 23.72
C ASN A 70 5.24 11.88 23.64
N PRO A 71 4.50 11.25 22.70
CA PRO A 71 3.06 11.40 22.57
C PRO A 71 2.23 11.10 23.83
N GLN A 72 2.76 10.27 24.73
CA GLN A 72 2.07 9.94 25.98
C GLN A 72 2.10 11.10 26.99
N GLN A 73 3.12 11.96 26.92
CA GLN A 73 3.34 13.07 27.84
C GLN A 73 2.79 14.41 27.32
N MET A 74 2.41 14.48 26.04
CA MET A 74 1.80 15.67 25.43
C MET A 74 0.45 15.99 26.05
N ASP A 75 0.16 17.27 26.28
CA ASP A 75 -1.18 17.71 26.63
C ASP A 75 -2.15 17.61 25.42
N SER A 76 -3.44 17.84 25.67
CA SER A 76 -4.49 17.70 24.65
C SER A 76 -4.31 18.66 23.46
N THR A 77 -3.83 19.88 23.71
CA THR A 77 -3.59 20.90 22.69
C THR A 77 -2.40 20.51 21.82
N GLU A 78 -1.28 20.12 22.44
CA GLU A 78 -0.09 19.63 21.73
C GLU A 78 -0.40 18.38 20.89
N LYS A 79 -1.19 17.44 21.44
CA LYS A 79 -1.67 16.27 20.69
C LYS A 79 -2.48 16.66 19.47
N ALA A 80 -3.38 17.65 19.60
CA ALA A 80 -4.19 18.11 18.49
C ALA A 80 -3.33 18.75 17.38
N GLN A 81 -2.39 19.62 17.76
CA GLN A 81 -1.45 20.25 16.82
C GLN A 81 -0.55 19.22 16.12
N ALA A 82 0.04 18.30 16.87
CA ALA A 82 0.86 17.22 16.33
C ALA A 82 0.08 16.37 15.33
N ARG A 83 -1.17 15.98 15.65
CA ARG A 83 -2.04 15.22 14.74
C ARG A 83 -2.32 16.00 13.45
N GLN A 84 -2.62 17.29 13.54
CA GLN A 84 -2.87 18.12 12.36
C GLN A 84 -1.62 18.23 11.46
N GLU A 85 -0.45 18.46 12.03
CA GLU A 85 0.80 18.54 11.27
C GLU A 85 1.16 17.21 10.61
N ILE A 86 1.05 16.12 11.36
CA ILE A 86 1.23 14.75 10.85
C ILE A 86 0.28 14.52 9.67
N ARG A 87 -1.01 14.85 9.81
CA ARG A 87 -2.01 14.66 8.75
C ARG A 87 -1.67 15.48 7.50
N LYS A 88 -1.29 16.76 7.65
CA LYS A 88 -0.86 17.61 6.52
C LYS A 88 0.35 17.01 5.80
N LYS A 89 1.36 16.56 6.54
CA LYS A 89 2.58 15.95 5.96
C LYS A 89 2.28 14.60 5.32
N GLN A 90 1.38 13.81 5.89
CA GLN A 90 0.91 12.55 5.31
C GLN A 90 0.21 12.78 3.97
N MET A 91 -0.69 13.76 3.87
CA MET A 91 -1.34 14.10 2.60
C MET A 91 -0.31 14.52 1.53
N ALA A 92 0.66 15.35 1.90
CA ALA A 92 1.73 15.75 0.97
C ALA A 92 2.54 14.54 0.49
N MET A 93 2.92 13.62 1.39
CA MET A 93 3.60 12.38 1.03
C MET A 93 2.73 11.45 0.17
N GLN A 94 1.41 11.38 0.42
CA GLN A 94 0.48 10.59 -0.38
C GLN A 94 0.39 11.13 -1.81
N LYS A 95 0.26 12.45 -1.98
CA LYS A 95 0.29 13.10 -3.30
C LYS A 95 1.61 12.82 -4.03
N LYS A 96 2.74 12.89 -3.32
CA LYS A 96 4.06 12.58 -3.89
C LYS A 96 4.20 11.10 -4.28
N THR A 97 3.72 10.19 -3.43
CA THR A 97 3.65 8.75 -3.70
C THR A 97 2.88 8.50 -4.99
N MET A 98 1.67 9.07 -5.11
CA MET A 98 0.81 8.94 -6.28
C MET A 98 1.48 9.48 -7.55
N LYS A 99 2.05 10.69 -7.50
CA LYS A 99 2.75 11.30 -8.63
C LYS A 99 3.97 10.47 -9.06
N THR A 100 4.72 9.94 -8.10
CA THR A 100 5.89 9.10 -8.38
C THR A 100 5.49 7.77 -9.01
N MET A 101 4.46 7.12 -8.46
CA MET A 101 3.92 5.88 -8.99
C MET A 101 3.42 6.07 -10.43
N GLN A 102 2.64 7.12 -10.70
CA GLN A 102 2.21 7.45 -12.06
C GLN A 102 3.39 7.68 -13.01
N LYS A 103 4.41 8.42 -12.56
CA LYS A 103 5.62 8.66 -13.34
C LYS A 103 6.38 7.37 -13.65
N GLU A 104 6.58 6.50 -12.67
CA GLU A 104 7.32 5.24 -12.86
C GLU A 104 6.50 4.19 -13.62
N ALA A 105 5.16 4.20 -13.50
CA ALA A 105 4.26 3.37 -14.29
C ALA A 105 4.33 3.75 -15.77
N LYS A 106 4.24 5.05 -16.09
CA LYS A 106 4.43 5.56 -17.47
C LYS A 106 5.78 5.18 -18.06
N LYS A 107 6.87 5.25 -17.29
CA LYS A 107 8.22 4.83 -17.74
C LYS A 107 8.35 3.33 -18.06
N LYS A 108 7.37 2.52 -17.67
CA LYS A 108 7.36 1.06 -17.84
C LYS A 108 6.17 0.60 -18.68
N ASP A 109 5.55 1.53 -19.40
CA ASP A 109 4.39 1.27 -20.27
C ASP A 109 3.27 0.54 -19.52
N MET A 110 3.04 0.96 -18.26
CA MET A 110 2.04 0.38 -17.38
C MET A 110 1.09 1.46 -16.85
N ASP A 111 -0.20 1.14 -16.82
CA ASP A 111 -1.21 2.03 -16.22
C ASP A 111 -1.04 2.06 -14.69
N ALA A 112 -1.01 3.28 -14.12
CA ALA A 112 -0.97 3.48 -12.68
C ALA A 112 -2.17 2.85 -11.95
N SER A 113 -3.34 2.81 -12.57
CA SER A 113 -4.55 2.17 -12.07
C SER A 113 -4.37 0.65 -11.99
N LYS A 114 -3.70 0.05 -12.99
CA LYS A 114 -3.35 -1.38 -12.96
C LYS A 114 -2.34 -1.66 -11.85
N VAL A 115 -1.31 -0.83 -11.70
CA VAL A 115 -0.35 -0.92 -10.58
C VAL A 115 -1.09 -0.91 -9.23
N GLN A 116 -1.99 0.05 -9.02
CA GLN A 116 -2.78 0.15 -7.80
C GLN A 116 -3.64 -1.09 -7.57
N ARG A 117 -4.32 -1.57 -8.61
CA ARG A 117 -5.17 -2.76 -8.53
C ARG A 117 -4.35 -3.99 -8.13
N VAL A 118 -3.19 -4.22 -8.74
CA VAL A 118 -2.30 -5.33 -8.36
C VAL A 118 -1.86 -5.19 -6.90
N LEU A 119 -1.45 -4.00 -6.46
CA LEU A 119 -1.05 -3.76 -5.06
C LEU A 119 -2.21 -3.97 -4.07
N GLN A 120 -3.44 -3.60 -4.44
CA GLN A 120 -4.64 -3.82 -3.62
C GLN A 120 -5.03 -5.30 -3.60
N SER A 121 -5.04 -5.96 -4.74
CA SER A 121 -5.41 -7.37 -4.84
C SER A 121 -4.40 -8.28 -4.13
N ALA A 122 -3.11 -7.91 -4.10
CA ALA A 122 -2.10 -8.57 -3.27
C ALA A 122 -2.38 -8.47 -1.75
N GLN A 123 -3.30 -7.63 -1.29
CA GLN A 123 -3.72 -7.64 0.11
C GLN A 123 -4.75 -8.74 0.40
N GLN A 124 -5.44 -9.23 -0.63
CA GLN A 124 -6.51 -10.22 -0.54
C GLN A 124 -6.07 -11.60 -1.03
N ASP A 125 -5.27 -11.66 -2.10
CA ASP A 125 -4.70 -12.90 -2.63
C ASP A 125 -3.30 -13.14 -2.05
N SER A 126 -3.19 -14.17 -1.21
CA SER A 126 -1.94 -14.51 -0.53
C SER A 126 -0.83 -15.03 -1.48
N THR A 127 -1.19 -15.64 -2.61
CA THR A 127 -0.22 -16.12 -3.60
C THR A 127 0.35 -14.95 -4.39
N LEU A 128 -0.52 -14.05 -4.85
CA LEU A 128 -0.11 -12.80 -5.50
C LEU A 128 0.74 -11.95 -4.55
N LYS A 129 0.37 -11.87 -3.26
CA LYS A 129 1.16 -11.23 -2.22
C LYS A 129 2.58 -11.78 -2.15
N LYS A 130 2.72 -13.11 -2.05
CA LYS A 130 4.03 -13.78 -1.95
C LYS A 130 4.90 -13.50 -3.17
N ARG A 131 4.34 -13.66 -4.38
CA ARG A 131 5.07 -13.39 -5.63
C ARG A 131 5.53 -11.94 -5.71
N LEU A 132 4.64 -11.00 -5.39
CA LEU A 132 4.97 -9.57 -5.37
C LEU A 132 6.01 -9.22 -4.30
N GLU A 133 5.89 -9.75 -3.08
CA GLU A 133 6.88 -9.53 -2.02
C GLU A 133 8.26 -10.05 -2.40
N THR A 134 8.34 -11.24 -3.02
CA THR A 134 9.60 -11.81 -3.50
C THR A 134 10.25 -10.88 -4.52
N ALA A 135 9.52 -10.48 -5.57
CA ALA A 135 10.02 -9.57 -6.59
C ALA A 135 10.44 -8.21 -5.99
N MET A 136 9.67 -7.68 -5.03
CA MET A 136 10.03 -6.44 -4.33
C MET A 136 11.30 -6.59 -3.49
N ARG A 137 11.51 -7.73 -2.82
CA ARG A 137 12.73 -7.99 -2.04
C ARG A 137 13.95 -8.11 -2.95
N GLU A 138 13.84 -8.78 -4.07
CA GLU A 138 14.91 -8.90 -5.07
C GLU A 138 15.31 -7.54 -5.62
N GLU A 139 14.33 -6.73 -6.01
CA GLU A 139 14.58 -5.36 -6.49
C GLU A 139 15.14 -4.45 -5.38
N ALA A 140 14.67 -4.58 -4.14
CA ALA A 140 15.23 -3.81 -3.04
C ALA A 140 16.69 -4.21 -2.73
N LYS A 141 17.05 -5.48 -2.92
CA LYS A 141 18.43 -5.96 -2.80
C LYS A 141 19.31 -5.42 -3.94
N SER A 142 18.82 -5.40 -5.18
CA SER A 142 19.58 -4.87 -6.33
C SER A 142 19.86 -3.37 -6.19
N GLN A 143 18.95 -2.62 -5.58
CA GLN A 143 19.13 -1.19 -5.30
C GLN A 143 19.95 -0.88 -4.05
N ARG A 144 20.31 -1.87 -3.22
CA ARG A 144 21.26 -1.63 -2.13
C ARG A 144 22.63 -1.42 -2.78
N PRO A 145 23.32 -0.29 -2.53
CA PRO A 145 24.72 -0.20 -2.91
C PRO A 145 25.43 -1.37 -2.27
N GLN A 146 26.16 -2.16 -3.08
CA GLN A 146 27.08 -3.17 -2.56
C GLN A 146 27.99 -2.46 -1.59
N ARG A 147 27.70 -2.58 -0.28
CA ARG A 147 28.73 -2.39 0.72
C ARG A 147 29.69 -3.55 0.47
N LYS A 148 30.70 -3.31 -0.37
CA LYS A 148 32.00 -3.97 -0.24
C LYS A 148 32.44 -3.69 1.20
N GLY A 149 32.00 -4.53 2.12
CA GLY A 149 32.60 -4.60 3.44
C GLY A 149 34.00 -5.18 3.24
N PRO A 150 35.06 -4.52 3.70
CA PRO A 150 36.36 -5.15 3.76
C PRO A 150 36.32 -6.26 4.81
N GLY A 151 36.86 -7.43 4.45
CA GLY A 151 37.45 -8.35 5.42
C GLY A 151 36.50 -9.22 6.22
N MET A 152 35.97 -10.27 5.58
CA MET A 152 35.79 -11.55 6.26
C MET A 152 37.21 -12.12 6.47
N LYS A 153 37.92 -11.61 7.49
CA LYS A 153 39.15 -12.26 7.96
C LYS A 153 38.70 -13.52 8.68
N LYS A 154 38.92 -14.63 7.98
CA LYS A 154 38.93 -16.01 8.46
C LYS A 154 39.86 -16.08 9.67
N GLY A 155 39.31 -15.97 10.88
CA GLY A 155 40.01 -16.25 12.13
C GLY A 155 39.84 -17.72 12.49
N GLY A 156 40.49 -18.59 11.73
CA GLY A 156 40.82 -19.93 12.19
C GLY A 156 41.98 -19.82 13.18
N GLY A 157 41.82 -20.40 14.36
CA GLY A 157 42.80 -20.39 15.43
C GLY A 157 42.41 -21.39 16.50
N SER A 158 42.42 -22.67 16.13
CA SER A 158 42.65 -23.77 17.06
C SER A 158 44.12 -23.76 17.48
N GLY A 159 44.41 -23.87 18.77
CA GLY A 159 45.75 -24.22 19.24
C GLY A 159 46.12 -23.69 20.62
N GLN A 160 46.08 -24.64 21.58
CA GLN A 160 46.67 -24.65 22.93
C GLN A 160 45.99 -23.82 24.02
#